data_AF-A0A399ZZF2-F1
#
_entry.id   AF-A0A399ZZF2-F1
#
_cell.length_a   1.000
_cell.length_b   1.000
_cell.length_c   1.000
_cell.angle_alpha   90.00
_cell.angle_beta   90.00
_cell.angle_gamma   90.00
#
_symmetry.space_group_name_H-M   'P 1'
#
loop_
_entity.id
_entity.type
_entity.pdbx_description
1 polymer ?
#
loop_
_entity_poly.entity_id
_entity_poly.type
_entity_poly.pdbx_seq_one_letter_code
_entity_poly.pdbx_strand_id
1 'polypeptide(L)'
;MAATAETIFEPFVRRGLFASPESAAREMARDYILRQIERHRAFIAALESKYGMNYRQFNAYLAARANTLASAPNPELNRALMLEEDDALTWQSSLEMLEAWLGINAEVDR
;
A
#
# COMPACT_ATOMS: atom_id res chain seq x y z
N MET A 1 18.08 9.99 26.71
CA MET A 1 19.10 9.60 25.71
C MET A 1 18.39 8.86 24.60
N ALA A 2 18.57 9.27 23.34
CA ALA A 2 18.00 8.53 22.20
C ALA A 2 18.77 7.21 22.04
N ALA A 3 18.05 6.09 21.93
CA ALA A 3 18.66 4.80 21.63
C ALA A 3 19.23 4.84 20.20
N THR A 4 20.48 4.41 20.02
CA THR A 4 21.04 4.20 18.68
C THR A 4 20.46 2.90 18.11
N ALA A 5 20.42 2.77 16.78
CA ALA A 5 19.98 1.54 16.12
C ALA A 5 20.70 0.30 16.69
N GLU A 6 22.00 0.43 16.94
CA GLU A 6 22.82 -0.61 17.56
C GLU A 6 22.28 -1.07 18.93
N THR A 7 21.93 -0.13 19.82
CA THR A 7 21.35 -0.47 21.14
C THR A 7 19.97 -1.14 21.04
N ILE A 8 19.23 -0.93 19.95
CA ILE A 8 17.95 -1.60 19.69
C ILE A 8 18.17 -3.05 19.25
N PHE A 9 19.19 -3.31 18.43
CA PHE A 9 19.44 -4.64 17.86
C PHE A 9 20.34 -5.54 18.72
N GLU A 10 21.13 -4.96 19.64
CA GLU A 10 22.01 -5.69 20.57
C GLU A 10 21.34 -6.85 21.33
N PRO A 11 20.09 -6.73 21.85
CA PRO A 11 19.42 -7.84 22.52
C PRO A 11 19.16 -9.05 21.63
N PHE A 12 19.04 -8.86 20.32
CA PHE A 12 18.79 -9.96 19.38
C PHE A 12 20.09 -10.73 19.09
N VAL A 13 21.21 -10.02 18.97
CA VAL A 13 22.55 -10.60 18.79
C VAL A 13 22.99 -11.37 20.04
N ARG A 14 22.83 -10.78 21.24
CA ARG A 14 23.16 -11.45 22.50
C ARG A 14 22.39 -12.75 22.75
N ARG A 15 21.21 -12.89 22.14
CA ARG A 15 20.40 -14.11 22.18
C ARG A 15 20.71 -15.10 21.05
N GLY A 16 21.68 -14.79 20.19
CA GLY A 16 22.07 -15.63 19.06
C GLY A 16 21.05 -15.67 17.92
N LEU A 17 20.11 -14.71 17.85
CA LEU A 17 19.12 -14.66 16.77
C LEU A 17 19.70 -14.12 15.45
N PHE A 18 20.71 -13.26 15.55
CA PHE A 18 21.41 -12.68 14.41
C PHE A 18 22.90 -12.60 14.69
N ALA A 19 23.72 -12.57 13.62
CA ALA A 19 25.18 -12.53 13.72
C ALA A 19 25.72 -11.17 14.19
N SER A 20 25.03 -10.08 13.85
CA SER A 20 25.39 -8.71 14.19
C SER A 20 24.18 -7.77 14.19
N PRO A 21 24.26 -6.58 14.82
CA PRO A 21 23.21 -5.58 14.76
C PRO A 21 22.84 -5.19 13.32
N GLU A 22 23.85 -5.10 12.43
CA GLU A 22 23.64 -4.81 11.01
C GLU A 22 22.87 -5.92 10.30
N SER A 23 23.20 -7.20 10.55
CA SER A 23 22.46 -8.32 9.96
C SER A 23 21.00 -8.35 10.41
N ALA A 24 20.75 -8.07 11.70
CA ALA A 24 19.40 -7.96 12.24
C ALA A 24 18.62 -6.82 11.56
N ALA A 25 19.24 -5.65 11.45
CA ALA A 25 18.62 -4.50 10.79
C ALA A 25 18.28 -4.80 9.32
N ARG A 26 19.20 -5.41 8.57
CA ARG A 26 19.01 -5.76 7.16
C ARG A 26 17.89 -6.76 6.97
N GLU A 27 17.89 -7.86 7.73
CA GLU A 27 16.86 -8.90 7.61
C GLU A 27 15.48 -8.38 8.01
N MET A 28 15.39 -7.62 9.11
CA MET A 28 14.11 -7.05 9.55
C MET A 28 13.59 -5.98 8.59
N ALA A 29 14.47 -5.14 8.03
CA ALA A 29 14.09 -4.16 7.02
C ALA A 29 13.55 -4.86 5.76
N ARG A 30 14.24 -5.90 5.29
CA ARG A 30 13.81 -6.68 4.12
C ARG A 30 12.45 -7.35 4.33
N ASP A 31 12.26 -8.00 5.48
CA ASP A 31 10.95 -8.57 5.86
C ASP A 31 9.85 -7.51 5.87
N TYR A 32 10.13 -6.34 6.47
CA TYR A 32 9.16 -5.26 6.52
C TYR A 32 8.78 -4.74 5.12
N ILE A 33 9.77 -4.54 4.24
CA ILE A 33 9.56 -4.11 2.84
C ILE A 33 8.66 -5.13 2.12
N LEU A 34 8.97 -6.42 2.20
CA LEU A 34 8.17 -7.48 1.57
C LEU A 34 6.73 -7.49 2.08
N ARG A 35 6.52 -7.35 3.40
CA ARG A 35 5.17 -7.26 3.97
C ARG A 35 4.39 -6.05 3.49
N GLN A 36 5.03 -4.90 3.28
CA GLN A 36 4.34 -3.73 2.71
C GLN A 36 3.95 -3.97 1.24
N ILE A 37 4.84 -4.57 0.44
CA ILE A 37 4.54 -4.95 -0.95
C ILE A 37 3.32 -5.88 -1.01
N GLU A 38 3.31 -6.94 -0.20
CA GLU A 38 2.20 -7.89 -0.13
C GLU A 38 0.90 -7.22 0.32
N ARG A 39 0.96 -6.34 1.32
CA ARG A 39 -0.19 -5.58 1.80
C ARG A 39 -0.83 -4.74 0.69
N HIS A 40 -0.03 -3.98 -0.06
CA HIS A 40 -0.56 -3.13 -1.13
C HIS A 40 -1.08 -3.94 -2.31
N ARG A 41 -0.41 -5.04 -2.67
CA ARG A 41 -0.93 -6.00 -3.67
C ARG A 41 -2.28 -6.58 -3.26
N ALA A 42 -2.44 -6.95 -1.98
CA ALA A 42 -3.70 -7.47 -1.46
C ALA A 42 -4.83 -6.43 -1.52
N PHE A 43 -4.56 -5.16 -1.18
CA PHE A 43 -5.55 -4.09 -1.31
C PHE A 43 -5.96 -3.86 -2.76
N ILE A 44 -5.00 -3.79 -3.68
CA ILE A 44 -5.27 -3.65 -5.11
C ILE A 44 -6.14 -4.81 -5.61
N ALA A 45 -5.77 -6.06 -5.31
CA ALA A 45 -6.52 -7.23 -5.73
C ALA A 45 -7.93 -7.28 -5.13
N ALA A 46 -8.10 -6.85 -3.87
CA ALA A 46 -9.41 -6.79 -3.24
C ALA A 46 -10.33 -5.77 -3.93
N LEU A 47 -9.80 -4.60 -4.31
CA LEU A 47 -10.55 -3.59 -5.05
C LEU A 47 -10.85 -4.02 -6.49
N GLU A 48 -9.89 -4.66 -7.17
CA GLU A 48 -10.11 -5.28 -8.48
C GLU A 48 -11.23 -6.32 -8.44
N SER A 49 -11.23 -7.16 -7.41
CA SER A 49 -12.28 -8.16 -7.20
C SER A 49 -13.62 -7.52 -6.83
N LYS A 50 -13.64 -6.45 -6.02
CA LYS A 50 -14.87 -5.76 -5.59
C LYS A 50 -15.60 -5.16 -6.78
N TYR A 51 -14.87 -4.57 -7.72
CA TYR A 51 -15.44 -3.84 -8.86
C TYR A 51 -15.45 -4.64 -10.16
N GLY A 52 -14.67 -5.72 -10.26
CA GLY A 52 -14.52 -6.50 -11.49
C GLY A 52 -13.79 -5.72 -12.59
N MET A 53 -12.95 -4.76 -12.23
CA MET A 53 -12.24 -3.85 -13.15
C MET A 53 -10.82 -3.60 -12.64
N ASN A 54 -9.92 -3.17 -13.51
CA ASN A 54 -8.68 -2.54 -13.07
C ASN A 54 -8.88 -1.05 -12.76
N TYR A 55 -7.89 -0.42 -12.12
CA TYR A 55 -7.97 0.98 -11.69
C TYR A 55 -8.30 1.96 -12.83
N ARG A 56 -7.73 1.76 -14.03
CA ARG A 56 -7.99 2.63 -15.19
C ARG A 56 -9.45 2.55 -15.63
N GLN A 57 -10.00 1.34 -15.68
CA GLN A 57 -11.41 1.11 -16.01
C GLN A 57 -12.33 1.71 -14.94
N PHE A 58 -11.97 1.53 -13.67
CA PHE A 58 -12.72 2.07 -12.54
C PHE A 58 -12.78 3.61 -12.55
N ASN A 59 -11.67 4.29 -12.84
CA ASN A 59 -11.66 5.75 -13.00
C ASN A 59 -12.54 6.23 -14.15
N ALA A 60 -12.55 5.53 -15.28
CA ALA A 60 -13.45 5.86 -16.38
C ALA A 60 -14.93 5.67 -15.99
N TYR A 61 -15.22 4.63 -15.22
CA TYR A 61 -16.54 4.36 -14.65
C TYR A 61 -17.01 5.48 -13.69
N LEU A 62 -16.14 5.95 -12.79
CA LEU A 62 -16.42 7.07 -11.89
C LEU A 62 -16.74 8.35 -12.66
N ALA A 63 -15.93 8.69 -13.66
CA ALA A 63 -16.15 9.86 -14.51
C ALA A 63 -17.51 9.81 -15.23
N ALA A 64 -17.90 8.64 -15.75
CA ALA A 64 -19.21 8.46 -16.38
C ALA A 64 -20.38 8.64 -15.40
N ARG A 65 -20.22 8.17 -14.16
CA ARG A 65 -21.24 8.33 -13.10
C ARG A 65 -21.35 9.77 -12.64
N ALA A 66 -20.23 10.46 -12.46
CA ALA A 66 -20.22 11.89 -12.15
C ALA A 66 -20.95 12.71 -13.22
N ASN A 67 -20.70 12.42 -14.51
CA ASN A 67 -21.41 13.06 -15.62
C ASN A 67 -22.91 12.78 -15.61
N THR A 68 -23.31 11.55 -15.26
CA THR A 68 -24.72 11.17 -15.11
C THR A 68 -25.37 11.95 -13.98
N LEU A 69 -24.70 12.05 -12.81
CA LEU A 69 -25.19 12.79 -11.66
C LEU A 69 -25.35 14.29 -11.94
N ALA A 70 -24.40 14.87 -12.69
CA ALA A 70 -24.47 16.28 -13.11
C ALA A 70 -25.68 16.57 -14.02
N SER A 71 -26.03 15.60 -14.88
CA SER A 71 -27.14 15.73 -15.83
C SER A 71 -28.50 15.34 -15.22
N ALA A 72 -28.49 14.44 -14.23
CA ALA A 72 -29.67 13.93 -13.55
C ALA A 72 -29.36 13.74 -12.05
N PRO A 73 -29.53 14.79 -11.22
CA PRO A 73 -29.23 14.73 -9.79
C PRO A 73 -30.03 13.64 -9.08
N ASN A 74 -29.31 12.76 -8.37
CA ASN A 74 -29.88 11.66 -7.61
C ASN A 74 -29.12 11.49 -6.28
N PRO A 75 -29.77 11.68 -5.12
CA PRO A 75 -29.12 11.59 -3.81
C PRO A 75 -28.55 10.21 -3.44
N GLU A 76 -29.12 9.12 -3.97
CA GLU A 76 -28.60 7.75 -3.75
C GLU A 76 -27.34 7.52 -4.59
N LEU A 77 -27.37 7.94 -5.86
CA LEU A 77 -26.20 7.90 -6.73
C LEU A 77 -25.06 8.74 -6.17
N ASN A 78 -25.33 9.94 -5.66
CA ASN A 78 -24.31 10.79 -5.05
C ASN A 78 -23.64 10.11 -3.85
N ARG A 79 -24.42 9.46 -2.98
CA ARG A 79 -23.88 8.72 -1.82
C ARG A 79 -23.04 7.52 -2.24
N ALA A 80 -23.49 6.76 -3.24
CA ALA A 80 -22.73 5.64 -3.78
C ALA A 80 -21.40 6.14 -4.40
N LEU A 81 -21.45 7.22 -5.18
CA LEU A 81 -20.28 7.80 -5.82
C LEU A 81 -19.25 8.27 -4.78
N MET A 82 -19.65 8.89 -3.68
CA MET A 82 -18.72 9.26 -2.61
C MET A 82 -17.94 8.07 -2.04
N LEU A 83 -18.62 6.93 -1.82
CA LEU A 83 -17.95 5.72 -1.33
C LEU A 83 -17.01 5.12 -2.38
N GLU A 84 -17.41 5.16 -3.65
CA GLU A 84 -16.59 4.68 -4.76
C GLU A 84 -15.34 5.58 -4.98
N GLU A 85 -15.45 6.89 -4.76
CA GLU A 85 -14.32 7.84 -4.77
C GLU A 85 -13.35 7.60 -3.60
N ASP A 86 -13.84 7.32 -2.39
CA ASP A 86 -12.99 6.94 -1.25
C ASP A 86 -12.18 5.67 -1.54
N ASP A 87 -12.82 4.69 -2.20
CA ASP A 87 -12.13 3.49 -2.69
C ASP A 87 -11.11 3.82 -3.78
N ALA A 88 -11.42 4.75 -4.70
CA ALA A 88 -10.49 5.20 -5.73
C ALA A 88 -9.21 5.80 -5.13
N LEU A 89 -9.35 6.65 -4.11
CA LEU A 89 -8.23 7.24 -3.38
C LEU A 89 -7.38 6.18 -2.68
N THR A 90 -8.03 5.20 -2.05
CA THR A 90 -7.36 4.06 -1.42
C THR A 90 -6.60 3.21 -2.45
N TRP A 91 -7.19 3.03 -3.63
CA TRP A 91 -6.57 2.30 -4.72
C TRP A 91 -5.33 3.02 -5.27
N GLN A 92 -5.47 4.30 -5.58
CA GLN A 92 -4.39 5.12 -6.10
C GLN A 92 -3.20 5.14 -5.15
N SER A 93 -3.45 5.44 -3.88
CA SER A 93 -2.41 5.45 -2.86
C SER A 93 -1.75 4.08 -2.70
N SER A 94 -2.50 2.99 -2.82
CA SER A 94 -1.92 1.64 -2.79
C SER A 94 -1.03 1.34 -3.99
N LEU A 95 -1.36 1.83 -5.19
CA LEU A 95 -0.52 1.70 -6.38
C LEU A 95 0.78 2.50 -6.23
N GLU A 96 0.68 3.75 -5.80
CA GLU A 96 1.84 4.63 -5.59
C GLU A 96 2.77 4.08 -4.49
N MET A 97 2.20 3.61 -3.37
CA MET A 97 3.00 3.00 -2.30
C MET A 97 3.63 1.68 -2.75
N LEU A 98 2.92 0.85 -3.53
CA LEU A 98 3.49 -0.37 -4.08
C LEU A 98 4.70 -0.06 -4.97
N GLU A 99 4.61 0.93 -5.85
CA GLU A 99 5.72 1.37 -6.69
C GLU A 99 6.91 1.84 -5.85
N ALA A 100 6.66 2.68 -4.84
CA ALA A 100 7.70 3.15 -3.93
C ALA A 100 8.41 2.00 -3.19
N TRP A 101 7.66 1.04 -2.63
CA TRP A 101 8.23 -0.11 -1.93
C TRP A 101 9.01 -1.05 -2.86
N LEU A 102 8.55 -1.24 -4.09
CA LEU A 102 9.29 -2.00 -5.10
C LEU A 102 10.63 -1.31 -5.44
N GLY A 103 10.63 0.03 -5.51
CA GLY A 103 11.85 0.83 -5.67
C GLY A 103 12.84 0.59 -4.52
N ILE A 104 12.39 0.71 -3.27
CA ILE A 104 13.22 0.47 -2.08
C ILE A 104 13.75 -0.98 -2.08
N ASN A 105 12.91 -1.96 -2.41
CA ASN A 105 13.35 -3.36 -2.48
C ASN A 105 14.51 -3.55 -3.47
N ALA A 106 14.44 -2.89 -4.62
CA ALA A 106 15.49 -2.93 -5.65
C ALA A 106 16.78 -2.18 -5.26
N GLU A 107 16.74 -1.29 -4.27
CA GLU A 107 17.92 -0.64 -3.69
C GLU A 107 18.57 -1.50 -2.60
N VAL A 108 17.77 -2.18 -1.78
CA VAL A 108 18.23 -3.04 -0.68
C VAL A 108 18.80 -4.37 -1.17
N ASP A 109 18.29 -4.91 -2.28
CA ASP A 109 18.80 -6.14 -2.89
C ASP A 109 20.10 -5.94 -3.72
N ARG A 110 20.64 -4.71 -3.83
CA ARG A 110 21.96 -4.43 -4.46
C ARG A 110 23.12 -4.60 -3.48
#